data_AF-A0A9X5X756-F1
#
_entry.id   AF-A0A9X5X756-F1
#
_cell.length_a   1.000
_cell.length_b   1.000
_cell.length_c   1.000
_cell.angle_alpha   90.00
_cell.angle_beta   90.00
_cell.angle_gamma   90.00
#
_symmetry.space_group_name_H-M   'P 1'
#
loop_
_entity.id
_entity.type
_entity.pdbx_description
1 polymer ?
#
loop_
_entity_poly.entity_id
_entity_poly.type
_entity_poly.pdbx_seq_one_letter_code
_entity_poly.pdbx_strand_id
1 'polypeptide(L)'
;MRLRSVRLGAHGRGEADAPAYTLATWLEVTDTAWDHGIVPDESQTPRKAAARIVRLGLLEAEASEAVHRLAAAVEQVLYAPHPRLTAGLAEDARRVTDALGARASRTARLRALLAPRSAVRVAWSASAYWAALSARLAARRESLLRRPSGQNS
;
A
#
# COMPACT_ATOMS: atom_id res chain seq x y z
N MET A 1 5.10 10.51 8.44
CA MET A 1 5.17 11.95 8.10
C MET A 1 4.17 12.16 6.96
N ARG A 2 3.02 12.79 7.22
CA ARG A 2 1.93 12.93 6.26
C ARG A 2 2.30 13.96 5.19
N LEU A 3 2.47 13.54 3.95
CA LEU A 3 2.55 14.46 2.81
C LEU A 3 1.14 14.96 2.52
N ARG A 4 0.82 16.09 3.17
CA ARG A 4 -0.23 17.01 2.75
C ARG A 4 -0.16 17.16 1.23
N SER A 5 -1.19 16.69 0.52
CA SER A 5 -2.02 17.35 -0.51
C SER A 5 -1.54 18.65 -1.20
N VAL A 6 -0.25 18.93 -1.26
CA VAL A 6 0.31 20.20 -1.75
C VAL A 6 1.36 19.85 -2.80
N ARG A 7 0.97 20.02 -4.07
CA ARG A 7 1.73 19.91 -5.33
C ARG A 7 1.53 18.68 -6.23
N LEU A 8 0.35 18.08 -6.25
CA LEU A 8 -0.08 17.28 -7.43
C LEU A 8 -0.83 18.12 -8.48
N GLY A 9 -1.11 19.40 -8.21
CA GLY A 9 -1.74 20.31 -9.18
C GLY A 9 -0.84 20.78 -10.33
N ALA A 10 0.42 20.34 -10.42
CA ALA A 10 1.37 20.82 -11.44
C ALA A 10 2.04 19.72 -12.29
N HIS A 11 1.94 18.43 -11.93
CA HIS A 11 2.60 17.32 -12.63
C HIS A 11 1.62 16.47 -13.47
N GLY A 12 0.65 17.11 -14.11
CA GLY A 12 -0.47 16.43 -14.76
C GLY A 12 -0.88 17.06 -16.07
N ARG A 13 0.06 17.39 -16.96
CA ARG A 13 -0.28 17.95 -18.28
C ARG A 13 0.28 17.19 -19.48
N GLY A 14 0.91 16.02 -19.29
CA GLY A 14 1.39 15.21 -20.41
C GLY A 14 1.44 13.72 -20.11
N GLU A 15 1.37 12.90 -21.17
CA GLU A 15 1.50 11.43 -21.13
C GLU A 15 2.76 10.95 -20.39
N ALA A 16 3.82 11.76 -20.42
CA ALA A 16 5.11 11.46 -19.79
C ALA A 16 5.03 11.36 -18.24
N ASP A 17 4.13 12.09 -17.58
CA ASP A 17 4.04 12.10 -16.10
C ASP A 17 3.13 11.00 -15.55
N ALA A 18 2.31 10.39 -16.41
CA ALA A 18 1.30 9.42 -16.01
C ALA A 18 1.84 8.14 -15.36
N PRO A 19 3.00 7.58 -15.78
CA PRO A 19 3.63 6.46 -15.08
C PRO A 19 3.95 6.78 -13.62
N ALA A 20 4.62 7.91 -13.38
CA ALA A 20 5.01 8.34 -12.04
C ALA A 20 3.79 8.62 -11.16
N TYR A 21 2.78 9.30 -11.72
CA TYR A 21 1.53 9.58 -11.02
C TYR A 21 0.77 8.30 -10.63
N THR A 22 0.71 7.31 -11.53
CA THR A 22 0.06 6.03 -11.27
C THR A 22 0.75 5.26 -10.14
N LEU A 23 2.08 5.18 -10.17
CA LEU A 23 2.85 4.52 -9.11
C LEU A 23 2.72 5.24 -7.77
N ALA A 24 2.77 6.58 -7.76
CA ALA A 24 2.58 7.37 -6.53
C ALA A 24 1.18 7.15 -5.92
N THR A 25 0.14 7.14 -6.75
CA THR A 25 -1.24 6.89 -6.32
C THR A 25 -1.42 5.48 -5.74
N TRP A 26 -0.78 4.47 -6.35
CA TRP A 26 -0.78 3.11 -5.83
C TRP A 26 -0.08 3.00 -4.48
N LEU A 27 1.08 3.65 -4.32
CA LEU A 27 1.81 3.68 -3.06
C LEU A 27 0.95 4.28 -1.94
N GLU A 28 0.24 5.39 -2.20
CA GLU A 28 -0.67 6.00 -1.24
C GLU A 28 -1.77 5.04 -0.76
N VAL A 29 -2.36 4.27 -1.68
CA VAL A 29 -3.38 3.27 -1.33
C VAL A 29 -2.79 2.12 -0.52
N THR A 30 -1.60 1.63 -0.87
CA THR A 30 -0.95 0.55 -0.11
C THR A 30 -0.50 1.00 1.29
N ASP A 31 -0.03 2.24 1.43
CA ASP A 31 0.33 2.83 2.73
C ASP A 31 -0.92 3.01 3.59
N THR A 32 -2.02 3.50 3.00
CA THR A 32 -3.31 3.62 3.68
C THR A 32 -3.82 2.24 4.13
N ALA A 33 -3.73 1.22 3.27
CA ALA A 33 -4.10 -0.14 3.62
C ALA A 33 -3.26 -0.68 4.79
N TRP A 34 -1.96 -0.34 4.82
CA TRP A 34 -1.07 -0.69 5.92
C TRP A 34 -1.45 0.02 7.22
N ASP A 35 -1.78 1.31 7.19
CA ASP A 35 -2.32 2.05 8.35
C ASP A 35 -3.59 1.39 8.92
N HIS A 36 -4.35 0.70 8.06
CA HIS A 36 -5.52 -0.09 8.42
C HIS A 36 -5.24 -1.57 8.77
N GLY A 37 -3.97 -1.96 8.89
CA GLY A 37 -3.52 -3.28 9.34
C GLY A 37 -3.30 -4.30 8.22
N ILE A 38 -3.38 -3.89 6.96
CA ILE A 38 -3.15 -4.74 5.80
C ILE A 38 -1.69 -4.61 5.39
N VAL A 39 -0.82 -5.45 5.95
CA VAL A 39 0.62 -5.40 5.69
C VAL A 39 0.90 -5.69 4.20
N PRO A 40 1.73 -4.85 3.53
CA PRO A 40 2.20 -5.08 2.16
C PRO A 40 2.94 -6.41 2.03
N ASP A 41 2.84 -7.02 0.85
CA ASP A 41 3.61 -8.20 0.47
C ASP A 41 4.30 -7.91 -0.86
N GLU A 42 5.60 -7.64 -0.79
CA GLU A 42 6.43 -7.26 -1.94
C GLU A 42 6.56 -8.39 -2.98
N SER A 43 6.23 -9.64 -2.61
CA SER A 43 6.22 -10.76 -3.55
C SER A 43 4.96 -10.82 -4.43
N GLN A 44 3.94 -10.02 -4.11
CA GLN A 44 2.67 -10.01 -4.83
C GLN A 44 2.70 -9.05 -6.02
N THR A 45 2.10 -9.49 -7.12
CA THR A 45 1.78 -8.59 -8.23
C THR A 45 0.72 -7.56 -7.78
N PRO A 46 0.63 -6.38 -8.42
CA PRO A 46 -0.38 -5.37 -8.07
C PRO A 46 -1.81 -5.93 -8.04
N ARG A 47 -2.19 -6.81 -8.99
CA ARG A 47 -3.49 -7.52 -8.94
C ARG A 47 -3.69 -8.39 -7.69
N LYS A 48 -2.66 -9.12 -7.26
CA LYS A 48 -2.74 -9.96 -6.05
C LYS A 48 -2.82 -9.10 -4.80
N ALA A 49 -2.03 -8.03 -4.72
CA ALA A 49 -2.09 -7.05 -3.66
C ALA A 49 -3.48 -6.38 -3.59
N ALA A 50 -4.07 -6.03 -4.73
CA ALA A 50 -5.45 -5.52 -4.81
C ALA A 50 -6.48 -6.49 -4.24
N ALA A 51 -6.44 -7.75 -4.67
CA ALA A 51 -7.34 -8.79 -4.15
C ALA A 51 -7.17 -8.99 -2.63
N ARG A 52 -5.93 -8.88 -2.13
CA ARG A 52 -5.64 -8.92 -0.69
C ARG A 52 -6.24 -7.72 0.05
N ILE A 53 -6.09 -6.51 -0.49
CA ILE A 53 -6.67 -5.28 0.08
C ILE A 53 -8.19 -5.40 0.13
N VAL A 54 -8.84 -5.85 -0.95
CA VAL A 54 -10.29 -6.06 -0.99
C VAL A 54 -10.74 -7.04 0.10
N ARG A 55 -10.08 -8.20 0.17
CA ARG A 55 -10.44 -9.24 1.13
C ARG A 55 -10.19 -8.85 2.59
N LEU A 56 -9.04 -8.26 2.89
CA LEU A 56 -8.65 -7.92 4.26
C LEU A 56 -9.26 -6.59 4.72
N GLY A 57 -9.47 -5.65 3.80
CA GLY A 57 -10.15 -4.39 4.03
C GLY A 57 -11.68 -4.51 4.03
N LEU A 58 -12.22 -5.66 3.63
CA LEU A 58 -13.65 -5.92 3.47
C LEU A 58 -14.29 -4.82 2.60
N LEU A 59 -13.65 -4.55 1.46
CA LEU A 59 -14.11 -3.53 0.53
C LEU A 59 -15.30 -4.05 -0.27
N GLU A 60 -16.37 -3.25 -0.31
CA GLU A 60 -17.58 -3.52 -1.09
C GLU A 60 -17.38 -3.12 -2.56
N ALA A 61 -18.37 -3.46 -3.41
CA ALA A 61 -18.30 -3.44 -4.87
C ALA A 61 -17.53 -2.25 -5.48
N GLU A 62 -17.94 -0.99 -5.25
CA GLU A 62 -17.35 0.16 -5.93
C GLU A 62 -15.89 0.42 -5.48
N ALA A 63 -15.59 0.17 -4.21
CA ALA A 63 -14.23 0.30 -3.68
C ALA A 63 -13.35 -0.86 -4.16
N SER A 64 -13.91 -2.07 -4.26
CA SER A 64 -13.21 -3.23 -4.81
C SER A 64 -12.80 -3.01 -6.26
N GLU A 65 -13.73 -2.55 -7.09
CA GLU A 65 -13.44 -2.21 -8.48
C GLU A 65 -12.40 -1.10 -8.61
N ALA A 66 -12.45 -0.08 -7.76
CA ALA A 66 -11.48 1.01 -7.74
C ALA A 66 -10.05 0.50 -7.46
N VAL A 67 -9.86 -0.37 -6.46
CA VAL A 67 -8.54 -0.99 -6.19
C VAL A 67 -8.08 -1.81 -7.40
N HIS A 68 -8.99 -2.57 -8.04
CA HIS A 68 -8.63 -3.37 -9.22
C HIS A 68 -8.27 -2.52 -10.44
N ARG A 69 -8.93 -1.39 -10.67
CA ARG A 69 -8.57 -0.42 -11.72
C ARG A 69 -7.19 0.21 -11.47
N LEU A 70 -6.91 0.60 -10.23
CA LEU A 70 -5.59 1.11 -9.83
C LEU A 70 -4.49 0.07 -10.10
N ALA A 71 -4.69 -1.18 -9.66
CA ALA A 71 -3.74 -2.26 -9.92
C ALA A 71 -3.54 -2.55 -11.41
N ALA A 72 -4.62 -2.50 -12.20
CA ALA A 72 -4.52 -2.66 -13.65
C ALA A 72 -3.71 -1.52 -14.30
N ALA A 73 -3.91 -0.27 -13.86
CA ALA A 73 -3.13 0.87 -14.33
C ALA A 73 -1.64 0.72 -13.99
N VAL A 74 -1.31 0.29 -12.77
CA VAL A 74 0.08 0.01 -12.36
C VAL A 74 0.69 -1.08 -13.24
N GLU A 75 -0.02 -2.17 -13.50
CA GLU A 75 0.50 -3.21 -14.36
C GLU A 75 0.70 -2.76 -15.81
N GLN A 76 -0.16 -1.88 -16.34
CA GLN A 76 0.09 -1.25 -17.64
C GLN A 76 1.40 -0.45 -17.61
N VAL A 77 1.63 0.34 -16.56
CA VAL A 77 2.87 1.10 -16.40
C VAL A 77 4.10 0.20 -16.27
N LEU A 78 3.99 -0.93 -15.58
CA LEU A 78 5.11 -1.85 -15.34
C LEU A 78 5.44 -2.72 -16.56
N TYR A 79 4.44 -3.11 -17.34
CA TYR A 79 4.60 -4.16 -18.34
C TYR A 79 4.25 -3.75 -19.78
N ALA A 80 3.57 -2.62 -19.99
CA ALA A 80 3.24 -2.16 -21.34
C ALA A 80 4.31 -1.18 -21.86
N PRO A 81 4.80 -1.36 -23.10
CA PRO A 81 5.73 -0.41 -23.72
C PRO A 81 5.18 1.01 -23.86
N HIS A 82 3.86 1.13 -24.05
CA HIS A 82 3.14 2.40 -24.15
C HIS A 82 1.92 2.38 -23.21
N PRO A 83 2.09 2.79 -21.94
CA PRO A 83 1.01 2.77 -20.96
C PRO A 83 -0.09 3.77 -21.35
N ARG A 84 -1.35 3.33 -21.29
CA ARG A 84 -2.49 4.22 -21.57
C ARG A 84 -2.81 5.08 -20.37
N LEU A 85 -3.19 6.33 -20.63
CA LEU A 85 -3.73 7.22 -19.62
C LEU A 85 -5.03 6.66 -19.04
N THR A 86 -5.02 6.31 -17.77
CA THR A 86 -6.24 5.99 -17.02
C THR A 86 -6.69 7.24 -16.29
N ALA A 87 -7.79 7.85 -16.73
CA ALA A 87 -8.45 8.92 -15.99
C ALA A 87 -9.06 8.37 -14.68
N GLY A 88 -9.20 9.21 -13.66
CA GLY A 88 -9.96 8.84 -12.46
C GLY A 88 -9.15 8.19 -11.32
N LEU A 89 -7.83 8.04 -11.45
CA LEU A 89 -7.02 7.35 -10.43
C LEU A 89 -7.08 8.05 -9.06
N ALA A 90 -7.18 9.39 -9.04
CA ALA A 90 -7.32 10.16 -7.81
C ALA A 90 -8.66 9.86 -7.11
N GLU A 91 -9.74 9.80 -7.88
CA GLU A 91 -11.08 9.46 -7.39
C GLU A 91 -11.12 8.02 -6.87
N ASP A 92 -10.48 7.10 -7.59
CA ASP A 92 -10.37 5.70 -7.19
C ASP A 92 -9.58 5.56 -5.89
N ALA A 93 -8.44 6.24 -5.74
CA ALA A 93 -7.67 6.24 -4.50
C ALA A 93 -8.47 6.81 -3.31
N ARG A 94 -9.14 7.95 -3.49
CA ARG A 94 -10.02 8.53 -2.46
C ARG A 94 -11.11 7.56 -2.03
N ARG A 95 -11.78 6.91 -2.99
CA ARG A 95 -12.84 5.92 -2.70
C ARG A 95 -12.33 4.75 -1.87
N VAL A 96 -11.11 4.27 -2.15
CA VAL A 96 -10.49 3.18 -1.39
C VAL A 96 -10.14 3.64 0.03
N THR A 97 -9.52 4.81 0.17
CA THR A 97 -9.18 5.40 1.48
C THR A 97 -10.42 5.63 2.34
N ASP A 98 -11.49 6.18 1.77
CA ASP A 98 -12.76 6.41 2.46
C ASP A 98 -13.40 5.09 2.92
N ALA A 99 -13.37 4.06 2.07
CA ALA A 99 -13.91 2.74 2.41
C ALA A 99 -13.12 2.06 3.54
N LEU A 100 -11.79 2.13 3.51
CA LEU A 100 -10.92 1.63 4.59
C LEU A 100 -11.17 2.39 5.91
N GLY A 101 -11.29 3.71 5.85
CA GLY A 101 -11.62 4.57 7.00
C GLY A 101 -13.00 4.25 7.59
N ALA A 102 -14.02 4.08 6.74
CA ALA A 102 -15.37 3.72 7.16
C ALA A 102 -15.41 2.33 7.81
N ARG A 103 -14.59 1.38 7.35
CA ARG A 103 -14.51 0.07 7.99
C ARG A 103 -13.81 0.12 9.34
N ALA A 104 -12.75 0.91 9.48
CA ALA A 104 -12.05 1.09 10.76
C ALA A 104 -12.96 1.68 11.83
N SER A 105 -13.79 2.67 11.48
CA SER A 105 -14.77 3.26 12.40
C SER A 105 -15.87 2.25 12.80
N ARG A 106 -16.38 1.46 11.84
CA ARG A 106 -17.31 0.35 12.12
C ARG A 106 -16.67 -0.69 13.03
N THR A 107 -15.41 -1.06 12.79
CA THR A 107 -14.70 -2.07 13.60
C THR A 107 -14.39 -1.52 15.00
N ALA A 108 -14.02 -0.25 15.13
CA ALA A 108 -13.84 0.40 16.42
C ALA A 108 -15.15 0.46 17.20
N ARG A 109 -16.28 0.77 16.54
CA ARG A 109 -17.61 0.78 17.14
C ARG A 109 -18.07 -0.63 17.54
N LEU A 110 -17.86 -1.62 16.67
CA LEU A 110 -18.11 -3.04 16.98
C LEU A 110 -17.23 -3.54 18.12
N ARG A 111 -15.93 -3.19 18.17
CA ARG A 111 -15.05 -3.53 19.30
C ARG A 111 -15.49 -2.84 20.60
N ALA A 112 -15.90 -1.57 20.54
CA ALA A 112 -16.41 -0.86 21.71
C ALA A 112 -17.69 -1.51 22.27
N LEU A 113 -18.50 -2.13 21.40
CA LEU A 113 -19.70 -2.86 21.78
C LEU A 113 -19.43 -4.32 22.21
N LEU A 114 -18.40 -4.98 21.65
CA LEU A 114 -18.21 -6.44 21.79
C LEU A 114 -16.99 -6.86 22.63
N ALA A 115 -16.01 -5.99 22.88
CA ALA A 115 -14.76 -6.39 23.53
C ALA A 115 -14.23 -5.33 24.53
N PRO A 116 -14.79 -5.27 25.76
CA PRO A 116 -14.20 -4.51 26.84
C PRO A 116 -12.81 -5.09 27.22
N ARG A 117 -11.75 -4.33 26.91
CA ARG A 117 -10.38 -4.31 27.47
C ARG A 117 -9.50 -5.58 27.50
N SER A 118 -9.97 -6.82 27.31
CA SER A 118 -9.10 -8.02 27.40
C SER A 118 -8.52 -8.53 26.06
N ALA A 119 -9.09 -8.11 24.92
CA ALA A 119 -8.61 -8.50 23.57
C ALA A 119 -7.29 -7.82 23.15
N VAL A 120 -6.81 -6.84 23.94
CA VAL A 120 -5.56 -6.09 23.73
C VAL A 120 -4.32 -7.00 23.72
N ARG A 121 -4.38 -8.17 24.38
CA ARG A 121 -3.26 -9.11 24.41
C ARG A 121 -2.99 -9.82 23.08
N VAL A 122 -3.97 -9.87 22.16
CA VAL A 122 -3.73 -10.44 20.82
C VAL A 122 -2.98 -9.45 19.92
N ALA A 123 -3.10 -8.14 20.15
CA ALA A 123 -2.29 -7.15 19.44
C ALA A 123 -0.79 -7.26 19.74
N TRP A 124 -0.41 -7.88 20.87
CA TRP A 124 0.99 -8.16 21.20
C TRP A 124 1.64 -9.24 20.33
N SER A 125 0.86 -10.08 19.64
CA SER A 125 1.43 -11.05 18.67
C SER A 125 2.00 -10.37 17.43
N ALA A 126 1.58 -9.12 17.14
CA ALA A 126 2.19 -8.31 16.09
C ALA A 126 3.63 -7.86 16.45
N SER A 127 3.98 -7.76 17.74
CA SER A 127 5.31 -7.28 18.17
C SER A 127 6.45 -8.26 17.84
N ALA A 128 6.19 -9.58 17.92
CA ALA A 128 7.22 -10.60 17.70
C ALA A 128 7.63 -10.76 16.22
N TYR A 129 6.71 -10.50 15.28
CA TYR A 129 7.00 -10.58 13.84
C TYR A 129 7.82 -9.37 13.34
N TRP A 130 7.59 -8.19 13.91
CA TRP A 130 8.33 -6.98 13.58
C TRP A 130 9.79 -7.00 14.07
N ALA A 131 10.07 -7.66 15.21
CA ALA A 131 11.44 -7.88 15.70
C ALA A 131 12.27 -8.79 14.77
N ALA A 132 11.63 -9.76 14.10
CA ALA A 132 12.31 -10.68 13.18
C ALA A 132 12.54 -10.07 11.78
N LEU A 133 11.67 -9.17 11.34
CA LEU A 133 11.83 -8.46 10.07
C LEU A 133 12.91 -7.36 10.15
N SER A 134 12.96 -6.61 11.26
CA SER A 134 13.97 -5.55 11.46
C SER A 134 15.39 -6.11 11.58
N ALA A 135 15.57 -7.26 12.25
CA ALA A 135 16.85 -7.96 12.35
C ALA A 135 17.38 -8.44 10.97
N ARG A 136 16.48 -8.89 10.09
CA ARG A 136 16.84 -9.32 8.73
C ARG A 136 17.24 -8.15 7.83
N LEU A 137 16.61 -6.99 8.00
CA LEU A 137 16.96 -5.78 7.26
C LEU A 137 18.30 -5.20 7.73
N ALA A 138 18.59 -5.24 9.04
CA ALA A 138 19.87 -4.82 9.61
C ALA A 138 21.04 -5.67 9.11
N ALA A 139 20.88 -7.00 9.10
CA ALA A 139 21.91 -7.92 8.59
C ALA A 139 22.18 -7.75 7.08
N ARG A 140 21.14 -7.46 6.28
CA ARG A 140 21.30 -7.16 4.85
C ARG A 140 22.06 -5.86 4.62
N ARG A 141 21.78 -4.82 5.41
CA ARG A 141 22.50 -3.54 5.37
C ARG A 141 23.98 -3.70 5.72
N GLU A 142 24.28 -4.53 6.73
CA GLU A 142 25.66 -4.81 7.15
C GLU A 142 26.44 -5.60 6.09
N SER A 143 25.78 -6.54 5.40
CA SER A 143 26.37 -7.29 4.28
C SER A 143 26.59 -6.44 3.02
N LEU A 144 25.77 -5.41 2.80
CA LEU A 144 25.94 -4.47 1.69
C LEU A 144 27.06 -3.46 1.96
N LEU A 145 27.26 -3.06 3.22
CA LEU A 145 28.41 -2.24 3.63
C LEU A 145 29.72 -3.03 3.68
N ARG A 146 29.64 -4.36 3.76
CA ARG A 146 30.77 -5.30 3.62
C ARG A 146 30.61 -6.16 2.37
N ARG A 147 30.64 -5.56 1.18
CA ARG A 147 31.02 -6.30 -0.03
C ARG A 147 32.37 -5.80 -0.56
N PRO A 148 33.29 -6.71 -0.92
CA PRO A 148 34.71 -6.42 -1.03
C PRO A 148 35.07 -5.95 -2.44
N SER A 149 35.79 -4.85 -2.54
CA SER A 149 36.75 -4.60 -3.63
C SER A 149 38.04 -5.31 -3.23
N GLY A 150 38.39 -6.48 -3.77
CA GLY A 150 38.87 -6.65 -5.15
C GLY A 150 40.35 -6.27 -5.18
N GLN A 151 41.27 -7.20 -4.87
CA GLN A 151 42.16 -7.83 -5.87
C GLN A 151 42.78 -6.82 -6.85
N ASN A 152 44.07 -6.45 -6.69
CA ASN A 152 45.19 -6.96 -7.51
C ASN A 152 46.52 -6.25 -7.17
N SER A 153 47.59 -7.05 -7.22
CA SER A 153 49.03 -6.71 -7.28
C SER A 153 49.75 -6.35 -5.97
#